data_AF-A0A3D3P2S7-F1
#
_entry.id   AF-A0A3D3P2S7-F1
#
_cell.length_a   1.000
_cell.length_b   1.000
_cell.length_c   1.000
_cell.angle_alpha   90.00
_cell.angle_beta   90.00
_cell.angle_gamma   90.00
#
_symmetry.space_group_name_H-M   'P 1'
#
loop_
_entity.id
_entity.type
_entity.pdbx_description
1 polymer ?
#
loop_
_entity_poly.entity_id
_entity_poly.type
_entity_poly.pdbx_seq_one_letter_code
_entity_poly.pdbx_strand_id
1 'polypeptide(L)'
;MKYLAGLGGIFCACSSMAFAEVDSEIPLGIEAVTGLRTDYVHRGFQLAESALDFQLEAEITLSNNNSLSLGFAHLSESGDDFNETWSYLEFSHSFNKNLTSGASFTYRDRNESILQGGFDLGLFTSYSINDVWRWRNELNF
;
A
#
# COMPACT_ATOMS: atom_id res chain seq x y z
N MET A 1 49.30 10.81 34.49
CA MET A 1 48.53 11.34 33.33
C MET A 1 47.82 10.15 32.70
N LYS A 2 46.60 9.79 33.12
CA LYS A 2 45.31 10.21 32.54
C LYS A 2 45.40 10.34 31.02
N TYR A 3 44.86 9.37 30.28
CA TYR A 3 43.75 9.52 29.32
C TYR A 3 43.11 8.15 29.04
N LEU A 4 41.83 8.02 29.40
CA LEU A 4 40.85 7.06 28.84
C LEU A 4 40.36 7.62 27.49
N ALA A 5 40.11 6.74 26.52
CA ALA A 5 39.06 6.80 25.49
C ALA A 5 39.47 5.88 24.33
N GLY A 6 38.69 4.95 23.80
CA GLY A 6 37.34 4.49 24.09
C GLY A 6 37.14 3.23 23.24
N LEU A 7 36.64 2.17 23.86
CA LEU A 7 36.23 0.94 23.17
C LEU A 7 35.00 1.24 22.32
N GLY A 8 35.21 1.67 21.08
CA GLY A 8 34.18 1.74 20.05
C GLY A 8 33.97 0.36 19.43
N GLY A 9 33.46 -0.59 20.22
CA GLY A 9 33.05 -1.90 19.72
C GLY A 9 31.78 -1.73 18.89
N ILE A 10 31.88 -1.94 17.58
CA ILE A 10 30.74 -2.13 16.69
C ILE A 10 29.98 -3.36 17.20
N PHE A 11 28.87 -3.13 17.89
CA PHE A 11 27.89 -4.16 18.20
C PHE A 11 27.20 -4.54 16.88
N CYS A 12 27.86 -5.38 16.09
CA CYS A 12 27.22 -6.08 14.99
C CYS A 12 26.29 -7.11 15.62
N ALA A 13 25.05 -6.70 15.87
CA ALA A 13 23.98 -7.61 16.24
C ALA A 13 23.73 -8.54 15.04
N CYS A 14 24.53 -9.61 14.96
CA CYS A 14 24.18 -10.81 14.22
C CYS A 14 22.99 -11.45 14.95
N SER A 15 21.81 -10.82 14.87
CA SER A 15 20.56 -11.50 15.12
C SER A 15 20.54 -12.70 14.18
N SER A 16 20.63 -13.89 14.75
CA SER A 16 20.41 -15.16 14.05
C SER A 16 19.22 -15.00 13.10
N MET A 17 19.47 -15.11 11.79
CA MET A 17 18.38 -15.32 10.84
C MET A 17 17.80 -16.69 11.14
N ALA A 18 16.85 -16.74 12.07
CA ALA A 18 16.02 -17.91 12.25
C ALA A 18 15.19 -18.01 10.97
N PHE A 19 15.61 -18.87 10.06
CA PHE A 19 14.76 -19.27 8.95
C PHE A 19 13.59 -20.03 9.56
N ALA A 20 12.44 -19.38 9.63
CA ALA A 20 11.19 -20.05 9.92
C ALA A 20 10.93 -21.06 8.79
N GLU A 21 10.57 -22.29 9.16
CA GLU A 21 10.07 -23.29 8.24
C GLU A 21 8.81 -22.71 7.57
N VAL A 22 8.88 -22.49 6.25
CA VAL A 22 7.75 -21.99 5.47
C VAL A 22 6.79 -23.16 5.30
N ASP A 23 5.75 -23.19 6.13
CA ASP A 23 4.62 -24.12 5.96
C ASP A 23 3.99 -23.90 4.58
N SER A 24 3.72 -24.98 3.86
CA SER A 24 4.02 -25.06 2.43
C SER A 24 2.99 -24.48 1.46
N GLU A 25 2.03 -23.67 1.89
CA GLU A 25 1.08 -22.99 0.99
C GLU A 25 0.71 -21.61 1.54
N ILE A 26 1.44 -20.56 1.14
CA ILE A 26 1.04 -19.17 1.40
C ILE A 26 -0.17 -18.85 0.51
N PRO A 27 -1.37 -18.54 1.06
CA PRO A 27 -2.51 -18.16 0.25
C PRO A 27 -2.19 -16.87 -0.52
N LEU A 28 -2.36 -16.94 -1.85
CA LEU A 28 -2.10 -15.85 -2.78
C LEU A 28 -3.36 -15.54 -3.59
N GLY A 29 -3.79 -14.28 -3.57
CA GLY A 29 -4.77 -13.74 -4.51
C GLY A 29 -4.06 -12.87 -5.55
N ILE A 30 -4.43 -12.98 -6.82
CA ILE A 30 -3.97 -12.08 -7.89
C ILE A 30 -5.19 -11.57 -8.66
N GLU A 31 -5.28 -10.26 -8.85
CA GLU A 31 -6.33 -9.61 -9.63
C GLU A 31 -5.73 -8.69 -10.68
N ALA A 32 -6.29 -8.70 -11.88
CA ALA A 32 -5.97 -7.75 -12.94
C ALA A 32 -7.27 -7.11 -13.44
N VAL A 33 -7.33 -5.78 -13.43
CA VAL A 33 -8.51 -5.00 -13.79
C VAL A 33 -8.13 -3.98 -14.84
N THR A 34 -8.99 -3.82 -15.85
CA THR A 34 -8.93 -2.68 -16.76
C THR A 34 -10.22 -1.88 -16.64
N GLY A 35 -10.10 -0.56 -16.67
CA GLY A 35 -11.21 0.36 -16.48
C GLY A 35 -11.21 1.47 -17.50
N LEU A 36 -12.40 1.99 -17.78
CA LEU A 36 -12.60 3.31 -18.37
C LEU A 36 -13.18 4.20 -17.26
N ARG A 37 -12.52 5.33 -17.00
CA ARG A 37 -12.90 6.29 -15.96
C ARG A 37 -13.26 7.61 -16.60
N THR A 38 -14.35 8.20 -16.15
CA THR A 38 -14.75 9.56 -16.46
C THR A 38 -14.55 10.43 -15.21
N ASP A 39 -14.07 11.66 -15.38
CA ASP A 39 -13.79 12.62 -14.31
C ASP A 39 -12.88 12.03 -13.23
N TYR A 40 -11.67 11.65 -13.60
CA TYR A 40 -10.70 11.10 -12.65
C TYR A 40 -10.28 12.18 -11.63
N VAL A 41 -10.75 12.03 -10.40
CA VAL A 41 -10.49 12.97 -9.30
C VAL A 41 -9.55 12.34 -8.26
N HIS A 42 -8.49 13.06 -7.91
CA HIS A 42 -7.60 12.69 -6.82
C HIS A 42 -7.37 13.89 -5.89
N ARG A 43 -7.51 13.67 -4.56
CA ARG A 43 -7.44 14.71 -3.52
C ARG A 43 -8.32 15.95 -3.80
N GLY A 44 -9.47 15.75 -4.45
CA GLY A 44 -10.42 16.80 -4.79
C GLY A 44 -10.09 17.59 -6.07
N PHE A 45 -8.99 17.27 -6.76
CA PHE A 45 -8.66 17.84 -8.06
C PHE A 45 -9.02 16.85 -9.16
N GLN A 46 -9.76 17.30 -10.16
CA GLN A 46 -9.94 16.56 -11.40
C GLN A 46 -8.61 16.60 -12.16
N LEU A 47 -8.05 15.43 -12.41
CA LEU A 47 -6.77 15.26 -13.10
C LEU A 47 -6.93 14.78 -14.55
N ALA A 48 -8.05 14.13 -14.88
CA ALA A 48 -8.38 13.73 -16.25
C ALA A 48 -9.90 13.78 -16.49
N GLU A 49 -10.33 14.12 -17.70
CA GLU A 49 -11.75 14.05 -18.11
C GLU A 49 -12.17 12.62 -18.45
N SER A 50 -11.32 11.88 -19.16
CA SER A 50 -11.58 10.49 -19.52
C SER A 50 -10.27 9.72 -19.64
N ALA A 51 -10.15 8.60 -18.93
CA ALA A 51 -8.91 7.84 -18.92
C ALA A 51 -9.15 6.33 -18.96
N LEU A 52 -8.21 5.62 -19.59
CA LEU A 52 -8.12 4.16 -19.51
C LEU A 52 -7.12 3.81 -18.42
N ASP A 53 -7.46 2.83 -17.59
CA ASP A 53 -6.57 2.30 -16.56
C ASP A 53 -6.38 0.78 -16.67
N PHE A 54 -5.22 0.34 -16.22
CA PHE A 54 -4.91 -1.05 -15.94
C PHE A 54 -4.30 -1.15 -14.55
N GLN A 55 -4.78 -2.12 -13.77
CA GLN A 55 -4.38 -2.36 -12.39
C GLN A 55 -4.05 -3.84 -12.21
N LEU A 56 -2.97 -4.12 -11.50
CA LEU A 56 -2.55 -5.45 -11.09
C LEU A 56 -2.33 -5.44 -9.57
N GLU A 57 -3.03 -6.31 -8.86
CA GLU A 57 -2.97 -6.45 -7.41
C GLU A 57 -2.64 -7.88 -7.02
N ALA A 58 -1.88 -8.04 -5.93
CA ALA A 58 -1.68 -9.30 -5.25
C ALA A 58 -1.85 -9.15 -3.74
N GLU A 59 -2.53 -10.10 -3.11
CA GLU A 59 -2.64 -10.21 -1.65
C GLU A 59 -1.91 -11.46 -1.16
N ILE A 60 -1.07 -11.28 -0.15
CA ILE A 60 -0.30 -12.33 0.51
C ILE A 60 -0.81 -12.46 1.95
N THR A 61 -1.36 -13.61 2.30
CA THR A 61 -1.72 -13.90 3.70
C THR A 61 -0.47 -14.32 4.48
N LEU A 62 -0.02 -13.48 5.40
CA LEU A 62 1.18 -13.72 6.22
C LEU A 62 0.85 -14.59 7.45
N SER A 63 -0.39 -14.51 7.95
CA SER A 63 -0.92 -15.32 9.06
C SER A 63 -2.44 -15.17 9.13
N ASN A 64 -3.11 -15.86 10.05
CA ASN A 64 -4.56 -15.73 10.30
C ASN A 64 -5.05 -14.29 10.56
N ASN A 65 -4.16 -13.39 10.98
CA ASN A 65 -4.50 -12.03 11.37
C ASN A 65 -3.75 -10.96 10.58
N ASN A 66 -2.86 -11.33 9.67
CA ASN A 66 -2.01 -10.38 8.95
C ASN A 66 -1.99 -10.68 7.46
N SER A 67 -2.23 -9.67 6.64
CA SER A 67 -2.05 -9.74 5.19
C SER A 67 -1.23 -8.55 4.69
N LEU A 68 -0.60 -8.76 3.55
CA LEU A 68 0.15 -7.76 2.81
C LEU A 68 -0.41 -7.71 1.40
N SER A 69 -0.93 -6.55 1.00
CA SER A 69 -1.39 -6.31 -0.37
C SER A 69 -0.39 -5.41 -1.07
N LEU A 70 -0.11 -5.71 -2.33
CA LEU A 70 0.69 -4.87 -3.20
C LEU A 70 -0.02 -4.71 -4.54
N GLY A 71 0.14 -3.55 -5.15
CA GLY A 71 -0.39 -3.35 -6.48
C GLY A 71 0.39 -2.34 -7.29
N PHE A 72 0.18 -2.44 -8.59
CA PHE A 72 0.71 -1.54 -9.60
C PHE A 72 -0.41 -1.16 -10.56
N ALA A 73 -0.41 0.08 -10.98
CA ALA A 73 -1.42 0.58 -11.87
C ALA A 73 -0.88 1.68 -12.78
N HIS A 74 -1.45 1.76 -13.96
CA HIS A 74 -1.18 2.80 -14.93
C HIS A 74 -2.49 3.33 -15.49
N LEU A 75 -2.60 4.65 -15.57
CA LEU A 75 -3.72 5.38 -16.14
C LEU A 75 -3.19 6.35 -17.19
N SER A 76 -3.85 6.38 -18.34
CA SER A 76 -3.58 7.33 -19.42
C SER A 76 -4.86 8.03 -19.81
N GLU A 77 -4.82 9.36 -19.85
CA GLU A 77 -5.91 10.16 -20.39
C GLU A 77 -6.09 9.90 -21.89
N SER A 78 -7.34 9.98 -22.35
CA SER A 78 -7.69 9.87 -23.75
C SER A 78 -7.82 11.27 -24.35
N GLY A 79 -6.88 11.64 -25.22
CA GLY A 79 -6.94 12.91 -25.96
C GLY A 79 -6.12 14.05 -25.36
N ASP A 80 -5.44 13.82 -24.23
CA ASP A 80 -4.49 14.74 -23.61
C ASP A 80 -3.25 13.99 -23.09
N ASP A 81 -2.29 14.71 -22.51
CA ASP A 81 -0.97 14.22 -22.14
C ASP A 81 -0.85 13.74 -20.67
N PHE A 82 -1.93 13.81 -19.89
CA PHE A 82 -1.93 13.32 -18.50
C PHE A 82 -1.79 11.80 -18.44
N ASN A 83 -0.87 11.36 -17.60
CA ASN A 83 -0.76 9.97 -17.19
C ASN A 83 -0.37 9.89 -15.72
N GLU A 84 -0.77 8.79 -15.09
CA GLU A 84 -0.40 8.48 -13.73
C GLU A 84 -0.02 7.01 -13.64
N THR A 85 1.14 6.75 -13.06
CA THR A 85 1.54 5.40 -12.65
C THR A 85 1.63 5.38 -11.14
N TRP A 86 1.01 4.39 -10.50
CA TRP A 86 1.12 4.24 -9.06
C TRP A 86 1.38 2.81 -8.65
N SER A 87 2.10 2.67 -7.55
CA SER A 87 2.28 1.41 -6.88
C SER A 87 2.00 1.60 -5.40
N TYR A 88 1.46 0.57 -4.76
CA TYR A 88 1.19 0.61 -3.34
C TYR A 88 1.59 -0.67 -2.64
N LEU A 89 1.79 -0.52 -1.33
CA LEU A 89 1.98 -1.58 -0.36
C LEU A 89 1.04 -1.29 0.81
N GLU A 90 0.15 -2.21 1.15
CA GLU A 90 -0.78 -2.11 2.28
C GLU A 90 -0.57 -3.29 3.23
N PHE A 91 -0.30 -3.00 4.50
CA PHE A 91 -0.29 -3.99 5.55
C PHE A 91 -1.59 -3.92 6.34
N SER A 92 -2.22 -5.08 6.56
CA SER A 92 -3.47 -5.21 7.29
C SER A 92 -3.32 -6.14 8.49
N HIS A 93 -3.83 -5.72 9.65
CA HIS A 93 -3.90 -6.52 10.87
C HIS A 93 -5.34 -6.62 11.40
N SER A 94 -5.82 -7.84 11.61
CA SER A 94 -7.12 -8.13 12.22
C SER A 94 -6.94 -8.42 13.72
N PHE A 95 -7.34 -7.48 14.57
CA PHE A 95 -7.26 -7.62 16.04
C PHE A 95 -8.25 -8.67 16.56
N ASN A 96 -9.41 -8.77 15.90
CA ASN A 96 -10.43 -9.78 16.15
C ASN A 96 -11.32 -9.88 14.90
N LYS A 97 -12.37 -10.72 14.96
CA LYS A 97 -13.29 -10.95 13.82
C LYS A 97 -14.03 -9.69 13.33
N ASN A 98 -14.10 -8.65 14.14
CA ASN A 98 -14.86 -7.43 13.84
C ASN A 98 -13.95 -6.23 13.55
N LEU A 99 -12.68 -6.22 13.93
CA LEU A 99 -11.81 -5.05 13.85
C LEU A 99 -10.51 -5.34 13.11
N THR A 100 -10.29 -4.59 12.04
CA THR A 100 -9.06 -4.59 11.25
C THR A 100 -8.51 -3.18 11.16
N SER A 101 -7.20 -3.02 11.21
CA SER A 101 -6.51 -1.76 10.93
C SER A 101 -5.29 -2.02 10.09
N GLY A 102 -4.84 -1.01 9.38
CA GLY A 102 -3.65 -1.13 8.55
C GLY A 102 -3.06 0.21 8.18
N ALA A 103 -1.95 0.11 7.48
CA ALA A 103 -1.25 1.24 6.91
C ALA A 103 -0.89 0.93 5.47
N SER A 104 -0.94 1.94 4.62
CA SER A 104 -0.55 1.84 3.22
C SER A 104 0.48 2.89 2.87
N PHE A 105 1.34 2.54 1.91
CA PHE A 105 2.31 3.43 1.32
C PHE A 105 2.15 3.36 -0.18
N THR A 106 1.85 4.49 -0.81
CA THR A 106 1.63 4.59 -2.26
C THR A 106 2.64 5.54 -2.85
N TYR A 107 3.33 5.12 -3.91
CA TYR A 107 4.09 6.02 -4.76
C TYR A 107 3.30 6.33 -6.03
N ARG A 108 3.34 7.58 -6.47
CA ARG A 108 2.65 8.06 -7.66
C ARG A 108 3.60 8.88 -8.51
N ASP A 109 3.79 8.47 -9.74
CA ASP A 109 4.45 9.26 -10.79
C ASP A 109 3.39 9.85 -11.71
N ARG A 110 3.54 11.13 -12.04
CA ARG A 110 2.53 11.89 -12.78
C ARG A 110 3.20 12.79 -13.80
N ASN A 111 2.64 12.82 -14.99
CA ASN A 111 2.97 13.82 -16.01
C ASN A 111 1.88 14.88 -16.11
N GLU A 112 2.25 16.11 -16.50
CA GLU A 112 1.33 17.22 -16.81
C GLU A 112 0.17 17.40 -15.81
N SER A 113 0.49 17.35 -14.51
CA SER A 113 -0.49 17.34 -13.42
C SER A 113 -0.33 18.53 -12.47
N ILE A 114 -1.45 19.09 -12.02
CA ILE A 114 -1.46 20.11 -10.95
C ILE A 114 -0.92 19.54 -9.63
N LEU A 115 -1.13 18.25 -9.39
CA LEU A 115 -0.50 17.51 -8.30
C LEU A 115 0.81 16.91 -8.79
N GLN A 116 1.91 17.24 -8.12
CA GLN A 116 3.18 16.57 -8.42
C GLN A 116 3.12 15.08 -8.05
N GLY A 117 3.99 14.29 -8.67
CA GLY A 117 4.27 12.94 -8.20
C GLY A 117 4.82 12.95 -6.78
N GLY A 118 4.69 11.85 -6.07
CA GLY A 118 5.09 11.77 -4.67
C GLY A 118 4.64 10.51 -3.97
N PHE A 119 4.67 10.57 -2.64
CA PHE A 119 4.28 9.48 -1.76
C PHE A 119 3.03 9.85 -0.98
N ASP A 120 2.10 8.90 -0.88
CA ASP A 120 0.96 8.96 0.01
C ASP A 120 1.18 7.96 1.15
N LEU A 121 0.91 8.40 2.39
CA LEU A 121 0.81 7.50 3.54
C LEU A 121 -0.67 7.35 3.90
N GLY A 122 -1.17 6.14 3.93
CA GLY A 122 -2.53 5.81 4.35
C GLY A 122 -2.56 5.14 5.72
N LEU A 123 -3.53 5.50 6.54
CA LEU A 123 -3.92 4.74 7.73
C LEU A 123 -5.40 4.45 7.66
N PHE A 124 -5.80 3.21 7.96
CA PHE A 124 -7.21 2.86 7.97
C PHE A 124 -7.59 2.02 9.19
N THR A 125 -8.87 2.11 9.53
CA THR A 125 -9.54 1.22 10.49
C THR A 125 -10.86 0.78 9.89
N SER A 126 -11.22 -0.48 10.11
CA SER A 126 -12.45 -1.08 9.62
C SER A 126 -13.10 -1.90 10.71
N TYR A 127 -14.38 -1.65 10.95
CA TYR A 127 -15.20 -2.35 11.92
C TYR A 127 -16.43 -3.00 11.27
N SER A 128 -16.54 -4.32 11.35
CA SER A 128 -17.72 -5.08 10.93
C SER A 128 -18.78 -5.01 12.03
N ILE A 129 -19.87 -4.31 11.74
CA ILE A 129 -21.01 -4.12 12.66
C ILE A 129 -21.83 -5.42 12.76
N ASN A 130 -21.98 -6.10 11.62
CA ASN A 130 -22.55 -7.45 11.48
C ASN A 130 -22.06 -8.05 10.16
N ASP A 131 -22.64 -9.18 9.74
CA ASP A 131 -22.23 -9.90 8.53
C ASP A 131 -22.51 -9.15 7.21
N VAL A 132 -23.29 -8.06 7.27
CA VAL A 132 -23.69 -7.26 6.09
C VAL A 132 -23.01 -5.89 6.09
N TRP A 133 -22.87 -5.25 7.25
CA TRP A 133 -22.45 -3.87 7.37
C TRP A 133 -21.05 -3.74 7.95
N ARG A 134 -20.20 -2.99 7.24
CA ARG A 134 -18.84 -2.66 7.64
C ARG A 134 -18.63 -1.16 7.55
N TRP A 135 -18.13 -0.55 8.60
CA TRP A 135 -17.67 0.83 8.62
C TRP A 135 -16.15 0.86 8.43
N ARG A 136 -15.66 1.62 7.45
CA ARG A 136 -14.22 1.86 7.23
C ARG A 136 -13.94 3.36 7.28
N ASN A 137 -12.89 3.73 8.00
CA ASN A 137 -12.31 5.06 7.97
C ASN A 137 -10.89 4.98 7.41
N GLU A 138 -10.52 5.94 6.57
CA GLU A 138 -9.22 6.00 5.94
C GLU A 138 -8.73 7.46 5.92
N LEU A 139 -7.45 7.63 6.24
CA LEU A 139 -6.74 8.89 6.25
C LEU A 139 -5.54 8.76 5.31
N ASN A 140 -5.47 9.61 4.29
CA ASN A 140 -4.37 9.65 3.34
C ASN A 140 -3.64 11.00 3.46
N PHE A 141 -2.32 10.96 3.64
CA PHE A 141 -1.44 12.12 3.82
C PHE A 141 -0.59 12.36 2.59
#